data_AF-A0A367S0W6-F1
#
_entry.id   AF-A0A367S0W6-F1
#
_cell.length_a   1.000
_cell.length_b   1.000
_cell.length_c   1.000
_cell.angle_alpha   90.00
_cell.angle_beta   90.00
_cell.angle_gamma   90.00
#
_symmetry.space_group_name_H-M   'P 1'
#
loop_
_entity.id
_entity.type
_entity.pdbx_description
1 polymer ?
#
loop_
_entity_poly.entity_id
_entity_poly.type
_entity_poly.pdbx_seq_one_letter_code
_entity_poly.pdbx_strand_id
1 'polypeptide(L)'
;MSKISSKTSKPKSLKQRHRFFLNPYTDCAFTKCPKCETKTKIRKFPLVIHIQPQQLFLLNKQCKYCPSCDLIIAKKQEIEPLMAATFVQTNPQIVGNNYVVMGTVDKKDWKEGDKNLLYPSEMIGRIYVFKDVWNFEIIPAGWYPNEEKQ
;
A
#
# COMPACT_ATOMS: atom_id res chain seq x y z
N MET A 1 42.60 12.76 -24.98
CA MET A 1 41.74 11.57 -24.76
C MET A 1 41.39 11.50 -23.28
N SER A 2 40.28 12.10 -22.87
CA SER A 2 39.89 12.19 -21.45
C SER A 2 38.86 11.10 -21.16
N LYS A 3 39.24 10.09 -20.37
CA LYS A 3 38.36 9.01 -19.92
C LYS A 3 37.39 9.58 -18.87
N ILE A 4 36.14 9.80 -19.25
CA ILE A 4 35.05 10.05 -18.30
C ILE A 4 34.71 8.71 -17.64
N SER A 5 35.22 8.52 -16.43
CA SER A 5 34.85 7.40 -15.57
C SER A 5 33.44 7.65 -15.04
N SER A 6 32.43 7.03 -15.65
CA SER A 6 31.06 6.99 -15.13
C SER A 6 31.07 6.24 -13.79
N LYS A 7 31.00 6.98 -12.68
CA LYS A 7 30.73 6.40 -11.37
C LYS A 7 29.33 5.80 -11.39
N THR A 8 29.24 4.50 -11.62
CA THR A 8 28.01 3.72 -11.39
C THR A 8 27.71 3.75 -9.90
N SER A 9 26.86 4.68 -9.47
CA SER A 9 26.31 4.71 -8.12
C SER A 9 25.50 3.44 -7.90
N LYS A 10 25.96 2.57 -7.00
CA LYS A 10 25.19 1.40 -6.56
C LYS A 10 23.78 1.87 -6.16
N PRO A 11 22.69 1.26 -6.66
CA PRO A 11 21.35 1.63 -6.23
C PRO A 11 21.24 1.40 -4.72
N LYS A 12 20.91 2.44 -3.97
CA LYS A 12 20.59 2.30 -2.53
C LYS A 12 19.45 1.29 -2.42
N SER A 13 19.69 0.18 -1.71
CA SER A 13 18.64 -0.80 -1.42
C SER A 13 17.49 -0.11 -0.70
N LEU A 14 16.31 -0.07 -1.31
CA LEU A 14 15.12 0.49 -0.67
C LEU A 14 14.78 -0.33 0.57
N LYS A 15 14.45 0.34 1.67
CA LYS A 15 14.03 -0.33 2.90
C LYS A 15 12.72 -1.06 2.62
N GLN A 16 12.63 -2.33 3.01
CA GLN A 16 11.42 -3.12 2.80
C GLN A 16 10.75 -3.49 4.13
N ARG A 17 9.43 -3.36 4.20
CA ARG A 17 8.64 -3.72 5.39
C ARG A 17 7.24 -4.15 5.01
N HIS A 18 6.69 -5.08 5.79
CA HIS A 18 5.34 -5.59 5.64
C HIS A 18 5.08 -6.28 4.29
N ARG A 19 4.05 -7.10 4.27
CA ARG A 19 3.39 -7.57 3.07
C ARG A 19 2.08 -6.82 2.94
N PHE A 20 1.57 -6.67 1.72
CA PHE A 20 0.37 -5.88 1.49
C PHE A 20 -0.65 -6.64 0.66
N PHE A 21 -1.92 -6.44 0.99
CA PHE A 21 -3.06 -6.84 0.17
C PHE A 21 -4.06 -5.69 0.12
N LEU A 22 -4.36 -5.25 -1.10
CA LEU A 22 -5.44 -4.31 -1.36
C LEU A 22 -6.73 -5.12 -1.53
N ASN A 23 -7.55 -5.16 -0.49
CA ASN A 23 -8.80 -5.88 -0.50
C ASN A 23 -9.81 -5.22 -1.46
N PRO A 24 -10.19 -5.87 -2.58
CA PRO A 24 -11.18 -5.34 -3.52
C PRO A 24 -12.62 -5.60 -3.06
N TYR A 25 -12.83 -6.51 -2.11
CA TYR A 25 -14.14 -6.98 -1.67
C TYR A 25 -14.77 -6.03 -0.66
N THR A 26 -16.07 -5.80 -0.85
CA THR A 26 -16.86 -4.77 -0.16
C THR A 26 -17.37 -5.28 1.19
N ASP A 27 -17.81 -6.53 1.19
CA ASP A 27 -18.42 -7.30 2.27
C ASP A 27 -17.40 -8.07 3.10
N CYS A 28 -16.19 -8.27 2.60
CA CYS A 28 -15.18 -9.08 3.29
C CYS A 28 -14.26 -8.23 4.17
N ALA A 29 -14.39 -8.39 5.49
CA ALA A 29 -13.65 -7.62 6.48
C ALA A 29 -12.28 -8.20 6.88
N PHE A 30 -11.94 -9.42 6.43
CA PHE A 30 -10.70 -10.14 6.76
C PHE A 30 -10.36 -10.12 8.26
N THR A 31 -11.32 -10.55 9.10
CA THR A 31 -11.14 -10.69 10.57
C THR A 31 -10.12 -11.77 10.94
N LYS A 32 -9.86 -12.70 10.03
CA LYS A 32 -8.76 -13.67 10.07
C LYS A 32 -7.84 -13.46 8.87
N CYS A 33 -6.57 -13.81 9.02
CA CYS A 33 -5.60 -13.75 7.94
C CYS A 33 -5.92 -14.84 6.91
N PRO A 34 -6.01 -14.51 5.60
CA PRO A 34 -6.32 -15.49 4.57
C PRO A 34 -5.19 -16.49 4.32
N LYS A 35 -3.98 -16.22 4.82
CA LYS A 35 -2.82 -17.12 4.70
C LYS A 35 -2.64 -18.07 5.88
N CYS A 36 -2.82 -17.59 7.12
CA CYS A 36 -2.47 -18.35 8.33
C CYS A 36 -3.60 -18.43 9.36
N GLU A 37 -4.79 -17.95 9.00
CA GLU A 37 -6.04 -17.96 9.79
C GLU A 37 -6.01 -17.25 11.15
N THR A 38 -4.85 -16.70 11.54
CA THR A 38 -4.69 -15.95 12.77
C THR A 38 -5.57 -14.71 12.76
N LYS A 39 -6.17 -14.37 13.91
CA LYS A 39 -6.98 -13.15 14.07
C LYS A 39 -6.19 -11.91 13.66
N THR A 40 -6.77 -11.10 12.78
CA THR A 40 -6.18 -9.81 12.40
C THR A 40 -6.46 -8.76 13.46
N LYS A 41 -5.50 -7.87 13.66
CA LYS A 41 -5.62 -6.69 14.53
C LYS A 41 -6.00 -5.48 13.69
N ILE A 42 -6.55 -4.46 14.33
CA ILE A 42 -6.79 -3.17 13.70
C ILE A 42 -5.63 -2.23 14.07
N ARG A 43 -4.98 -1.64 13.07
CA ARG A 43 -3.82 -0.74 13.23
C ARG A 43 -3.87 0.37 12.17
N LYS A 44 -3.39 1.56 12.53
CA LYS A 44 -3.22 2.67 11.59
C LYS A 44 -1.85 2.59 10.93
N PHE A 45 -1.82 2.66 9.61
CA PHE A 45 -0.60 2.71 8.81
C PHE A 45 -0.61 3.94 7.92
N PRO A 46 0.45 4.75 7.92
CA PRO A 46 0.69 5.75 6.90
C PRO A 46 1.06 5.05 5.58
N LEU A 47 0.08 4.87 4.71
CA LEU A 47 0.26 4.30 3.38
C LEU A 47 0.79 5.36 2.43
N VAL A 48 1.73 4.97 1.58
CA VAL A 48 2.23 5.80 0.48
C VAL A 48 1.64 5.29 -0.81
N ILE A 49 0.89 6.16 -1.49
CA ILE A 49 0.18 5.84 -2.72
C ILE A 49 0.74 6.71 -3.82
N HIS A 50 1.18 6.08 -4.90
CA HIS A 50 1.58 6.78 -6.10
C HIS A 50 0.44 6.71 -7.11
N ILE A 51 -0.02 7.88 -7.56
CA ILE A 51 -1.08 8.05 -8.55
C ILE A 51 -0.40 8.58 -9.82
N GLN A 52 -0.63 7.89 -10.94
CA GLN A 52 -0.06 8.30 -12.21
C GLN A 52 -0.58 9.69 -12.63
N PRO A 53 0.24 10.53 -13.28
CA PRO A 53 1.61 10.28 -13.72
C PRO A 53 2.70 10.53 -12.66
N GLN A 54 2.52 11.45 -11.70
CA GLN A 54 3.60 11.87 -10.78
C GLN A 54 3.12 12.28 -9.38
N GLN A 55 1.87 11.98 -8.99
CA GLN A 55 1.35 12.40 -7.70
C GLN A 55 1.68 11.38 -6.61
N LEU A 56 2.18 11.85 -5.47
CA LEU A 56 2.25 11.08 -4.23
C LEU A 56 1.12 11.49 -3.29
N PHE A 57 0.53 10.52 -2.63
CA PHE A 57 -0.52 10.70 -1.65
C PHE A 57 -0.22 9.88 -0.39
N LEU A 58 -0.19 10.56 0.75
CA LEU A 58 0.09 9.95 2.05
C LEU A 58 -1.21 9.82 2.83
N LEU A 59 -1.61 8.57 3.11
CA LEU A 59 -2.88 8.29 3.77
C LEU A 59 -2.65 7.50 5.05
N ASN A 60 -2.92 8.11 6.20
CA ASN A 60 -2.90 7.40 7.48
C ASN A 60 -4.19 6.61 7.69
N LYS A 61 -4.21 5.38 7.17
CA LYS A 61 -5.40 4.55 7.10
C LYS A 61 -5.44 3.49 8.19
N GLN A 62 -6.60 3.33 8.83
CA GLN A 62 -6.88 2.16 9.66
C GLN A 62 -7.07 0.93 8.78
N CYS A 63 -6.22 -0.07 8.97
CA CYS A 63 -6.15 -1.32 8.20
C CYS A 63 -6.25 -2.53 9.12
N LYS A 64 -6.55 -3.69 8.55
CA LYS A 64 -6.36 -4.98 9.23
C LYS A 64 -4.89 -5.39 9.13
N TYR A 65 -4.38 -6.03 10.17
CA TYR A 65 -2.97 -6.42 10.28
C TYR A 65 -2.83 -7.82 10.86
N CYS A 66 -2.13 -8.70 10.17
CA CYS A 66 -1.73 -10.00 10.70
C CYS A 66 -0.32 -9.91 11.29
N PRO A 67 -0.15 -10.11 12.61
CA PRO A 67 1.18 -10.11 13.22
C PRO A 67 2.04 -11.30 12.80
N SER A 68 1.44 -12.46 12.52
CA SER A 68 2.18 -13.68 12.15
C SER A 68 2.75 -13.60 10.73
N CYS A 69 1.97 -13.08 9.79
CA CYS A 69 2.38 -12.94 8.38
C CYS A 69 3.02 -11.59 8.05
N ASP A 70 3.07 -10.65 9.00
CA ASP A 70 3.48 -9.26 8.74
C ASP A 70 2.65 -8.60 7.62
N LEU A 71 1.36 -8.97 7.52
CA LEU A 71 0.47 -8.61 6.39
C LEU A 71 -0.46 -7.46 6.77
N ILE A 72 -0.41 -6.39 5.98
CA ILE A 72 -1.36 -5.27 6.00
C ILE A 72 -2.44 -5.53 4.96
N ILE A 73 -3.71 -5.42 5.37
CA ILE A 73 -4.86 -5.54 4.49
C ILE A 73 -5.63 -4.22 4.55
N ALA A 74 -5.63 -3.48 3.44
CA ALA A 74 -6.34 -2.22 3.31
C ALA A 74 -7.54 -2.38 2.36
N LYS A 75 -8.68 -1.77 2.68
CA LYS A 75 -9.88 -1.84 1.87
C LYS A 75 -9.84 -0.81 0.75
N LYS A 76 -9.95 -1.28 -0.50
CA LYS A 76 -9.96 -0.45 -1.72
C LYS A 76 -11.04 0.62 -1.66
N GLN A 77 -12.27 0.21 -1.33
CA GLN A 77 -13.43 1.10 -1.22
C GLN A 77 -13.32 2.18 -0.15
N GLU A 78 -12.38 2.05 0.80
CA GLU A 78 -12.15 3.08 1.80
C GLU A 78 -10.99 4.01 1.42
N ILE A 79 -10.11 3.60 0.50
CA ILE A 79 -8.97 4.39 0.02
C ILE A 79 -9.39 5.30 -1.13
N GLU A 80 -10.08 4.76 -2.13
CA GLU A 80 -10.39 5.48 -3.36
C GLU A 80 -11.26 6.72 -3.14
N PRO A 81 -12.32 6.69 -2.30
CA PRO A 81 -13.09 7.90 -2.02
C PRO A 81 -12.27 8.98 -1.31
N LEU A 82 -11.31 8.61 -0.46
CA LEU A 82 -10.46 9.57 0.25
C LEU A 82 -9.47 10.24 -0.72
N MET A 83 -8.94 9.48 -1.67
CA MET A 83 -8.14 10.04 -2.77
C MET A 83 -8.98 10.98 -3.64
N ALA A 84 -10.14 10.54 -4.09
CA ALA A 84 -11.03 11.34 -4.93
C ALA A 84 -11.42 12.65 -4.23
N ALA A 85 -11.86 12.59 -2.96
CA ALA A 85 -12.24 13.76 -2.18
C ALA A 85 -11.09 14.77 -2.04
N THR A 86 -9.85 14.30 -1.95
CA THR A 86 -8.67 15.18 -1.83
C THR A 86 -8.36 15.89 -3.16
N PHE A 87 -8.45 15.17 -4.28
CA PHE A 87 -7.99 15.67 -5.57
C PHE A 87 -9.08 16.29 -6.43
N VAL A 88 -10.37 16.09 -6.12
CA VAL A 88 -11.49 16.74 -6.82
C VAL A 88 -11.36 18.26 -6.84
N GLN A 89 -10.75 18.88 -5.83
CA GLN A 89 -10.57 20.34 -5.79
C GLN A 89 -9.16 20.78 -6.20
N THR A 90 -8.14 19.99 -5.89
CA THR A 90 -6.73 20.40 -6.04
C THR A 90 -6.13 19.98 -7.37
N ASN A 91 -6.49 18.80 -7.88
CA ASN A 91 -6.03 18.30 -9.17
C ASN A 91 -7.04 17.28 -9.74
N PRO A 92 -8.15 17.75 -10.34
CA PRO A 92 -9.23 16.86 -10.77
C PRO A 92 -8.79 15.83 -11.83
N GLN A 93 -7.75 16.16 -12.61
CA GLN A 93 -7.25 15.35 -13.72
C GLN A 93 -6.61 14.03 -13.28
N ILE A 94 -6.31 13.86 -11.99
CA ILE A 94 -5.75 12.60 -11.47
C ILE A 94 -6.81 11.71 -10.83
N VAL A 95 -8.05 12.18 -10.70
CA VAL A 95 -9.15 11.36 -10.17
C VAL A 95 -9.50 10.29 -11.21
N GLY A 96 -9.49 9.03 -10.79
CA GLY A 96 -9.72 7.88 -11.67
C GLY A 96 -8.45 7.33 -12.33
N ASN A 97 -7.29 7.95 -12.12
CA ASN A 97 -6.02 7.41 -12.62
C ASN A 97 -5.61 6.15 -11.87
N ASN A 98 -4.81 5.32 -12.55
CA ASN A 98 -4.17 4.17 -11.95
C ASN A 98 -3.25 4.59 -10.79
N TYR A 99 -3.26 3.77 -9.75
CA TYR A 99 -2.42 4.00 -8.58
C TYR A 99 -1.79 2.70 -8.09
N VAL A 100 -0.69 2.85 -7.35
CA VAL A 100 0.01 1.77 -6.68
C VAL A 100 0.25 2.17 -5.23
N VAL A 101 -0.13 1.31 -4.29
CA VAL A 101 0.28 1.47 -2.89
C VAL A 101 1.70 0.94 -2.77
N MET A 102 2.67 1.83 -2.71
CA MET A 102 4.09 1.48 -2.77
C MET A 102 4.61 0.92 -1.45
N GLY A 103 4.07 1.39 -0.33
CA GLY A 103 4.62 1.03 0.97
C GLY A 103 4.05 1.82 2.13
N THR A 104 4.85 1.93 3.17
CA THR A 104 4.53 2.67 4.39
C THR A 104 5.66 3.63 4.77
N VAL A 105 5.34 4.64 5.56
CA VAL A 105 6.32 5.48 6.25
C VAL A 105 6.11 5.40 7.75
N ASP A 106 7.12 5.75 8.54
CA ASP A 106 6.95 5.84 9.98
C ASP A 106 5.98 6.97 10.33
N LYS A 107 5.25 6.81 11.44
CA LYS A 107 4.24 7.79 11.88
C LYS A 107 4.83 9.18 12.13
N LYS A 108 6.12 9.27 12.49
CA LYS A 108 6.85 10.53 12.67
C LYS A 108 7.02 11.24 11.33
N ASP A 109 7.53 10.53 10.32
CA ASP A 109 7.70 11.04 8.95
C ASP A 109 6.36 11.46 8.33
N TRP A 110 5.28 10.71 8.58
CA TRP A 110 3.94 11.10 8.13
C TRP A 110 3.49 12.43 8.73
N LYS A 111 3.72 12.65 10.04
CA LYS A 111 3.37 13.92 10.70
C LYS A 111 4.22 15.10 10.21
N GLU A 112 5.47 14.85 9.81
CA GLU A 112 6.34 15.88 9.23
C GLU A 112 5.91 16.24 7.80
N GLY A 113 5.55 15.24 6.99
CA GLY A 113 5.01 15.43 5.64
C GLY A 113 3.67 16.17 5.63
N ASP A 114 2.78 15.88 6.59
CA ASP A 114 1.49 16.56 6.76
C ASP A 114 1.64 18.06 7.06
N LYS A 115 2.77 18.46 7.67
CA LYS A 115 3.09 19.87 7.95
C LYS A 115 3.77 20.59 6.77
N ASN A 116 3.85 19.97 5.58
CA ASN A 116 4.59 20.47 4.41
C ASN A 116 6.10 20.71 4.69
N LEU A 117 6.68 20.02 5.68
CA LEU A 117 8.08 20.22 6.07
C LEU A 117 9.08 19.40 5.24
N LEU A 118 8.59 18.57 4.30
CA LEU A 118 9.41 17.63 3.53
C LEU A 118 9.08 17.71 2.05
N TYR A 119 10.12 17.76 1.21
CA TYR A 119 9.94 17.68 -0.23
C TYR A 119 9.54 16.26 -0.66
N PRO A 120 8.75 16.08 -1.74
CA PRO A 120 8.37 14.75 -2.22
C PRO A 120 9.55 13.81 -2.49
N SER A 121 10.70 14.35 -2.91
CA SER A 121 11.94 13.59 -3.13
C SER A 121 12.55 13.04 -1.83
N GLU A 122 12.47 13.79 -0.73
CA GLU A 122 12.95 13.36 0.59
C GLU A 122 12.05 12.29 1.18
N MET A 123 10.74 12.39 0.93
CA MET A 123 9.76 11.38 1.32
C MET A 123 10.06 10.02 0.70
N ILE A 124 10.46 9.97 -0.59
CA ILE A 124 10.81 8.72 -1.28
C ILE A 124 11.93 7.96 -0.55
N GLY A 125 12.94 8.66 -0.03
CA GLY A 125 14.04 8.06 0.73
C GLY A 125 13.63 7.48 2.10
N ARG A 126 12.44 7.86 2.60
CA ARG A 126 11.89 7.40 3.89
C ARG A 126 10.84 6.30 3.72
N ILE A 127 10.47 5.95 2.49
CA ILE A 127 9.50 4.88 2.21
C ILE A 127 10.09 3.52 2.58
N TYR A 128 9.31 2.76 3.34
CA TYR A 128 9.46 1.32 3.45
C TYR A 128 8.56 0.67 2.40
N VAL A 129 9.16 0.24 1.29
CA VAL A 129 8.45 -0.46 0.21
C VAL A 129 7.93 -1.79 0.75
N PHE A 130 6.80 -2.27 0.26
CA PHE A 130 6.33 -3.58 0.67
C PHE A 130 7.31 -4.68 0.26
N LYS A 131 7.53 -5.65 1.16
CA LYS A 131 8.33 -6.84 0.87
C LYS A 131 7.69 -7.65 -0.25
N ASP A 132 6.36 -7.70 -0.25
CA ASP A 132 5.57 -8.47 -1.19
C ASP A 132 4.13 -7.93 -1.25
N VAL A 133 3.47 -8.09 -2.40
CA VAL A 133 2.06 -7.73 -2.61
C VAL A 133 1.29 -9.01 -2.94
N TRP A 134 0.42 -9.41 -2.04
CA TRP A 134 -0.40 -10.61 -2.20
C TRP A 134 -1.79 -10.24 -2.71
N ASN A 135 -2.35 -11.14 -3.51
CA ASN A 135 -3.74 -11.12 -3.93
C ASN A 135 -4.41 -12.38 -3.39
N PHE A 136 -5.58 -12.23 -2.80
CA PHE A 136 -6.37 -13.34 -2.30
C PHE A 136 -7.70 -13.34 -3.00
N GLU A 137 -8.10 -14.51 -3.49
CA GLU A 137 -9.44 -14.74 -4.01
C GLU A 137 -10.30 -15.35 -2.92
N ILE A 138 -11.54 -14.84 -2.79
CA ILE A 138 -12.50 -15.36 -1.83
C ILE A 138 -13.40 -16.35 -2.56
N ILE A 139 -13.48 -17.55 -2.00
CA ILE A 139 -14.50 -18.53 -2.36
C ILE A 139 -15.67 -18.30 -1.40
N PRO A 140 -16.84 -17.84 -1.88
CA PRO A 140 -18.01 -17.66 -1.04
C PRO A 140 -18.39 -18.94 -0.29
N ALA A 141 -19.08 -18.82 0.84
CA ALA A 141 -19.70 -20.00 1.45
C ALA A 141 -20.82 -20.47 0.52
N GLY A 142 -20.71 -21.69 0.01
CA GLY A 142 -21.66 -22.27 -0.94
C GLY A 142 -21.50 -23.77 -1.04
N TRP A 143 -22.52 -24.44 -1.56
CA TRP A 143 -22.42 -25.84 -1.95
C TRP A 143 -21.66 -25.92 -3.28
N TYR A 144 -20.43 -26.40 -3.21
CA TYR A 144 -19.63 -26.70 -4.39
C TYR A 144 -19.67 -28.21 -4.64
N PRO A 145 -19.90 -28.67 -5.89
CA PRO A 145 -19.72 -30.07 -6.22
C PRO A 145 -18.31 -30.48 -5.82
N ASN A 146 -18.19 -31.63 -5.16
CA ASN A 146 -16.89 -32.18 -4.84
C ASN A 146 -16.27 -32.62 -6.17
N GLU A 147 -15.42 -31.80 -6.78
CA GLU A 147 -14.66 -32.23 -7.95
C GLU A 147 -13.77 -33.39 -7.48
N GLU A 148 -14.18 -34.61 -7.83
CA GLU A 148 -13.38 -35.82 -7.65
C GLU A 148 -12.03 -35.57 -8.31
N LYS A 149 -11.00 -35.42 -7.48
CA LYS A 149 -9.61 -35.39 -7.95
C LYS A 149 -9.34 -36.68 -8.72
N GLN A 150 -9.12 -36.57 -10.03
CA GLN A 150 -8.39 -37.57 -10.81
C GLN A 150 -6.91 -37.53 -10.48
#